data_AF-A0A7J0DFX6-F1
#
_entry.id   AF-A0A7J0DFX6-F1
#
_cell.length_a   1.000
_cell.length_b   1.000
_cell.length_c   1.000
_cell.angle_alpha   90.00
_cell.angle_beta   90.00
_cell.angle_gamma   90.00
#
_symmetry.space_group_name_H-M   'P 1'
#
loop_
_entity.id
_entity.type
_entity.pdbx_description
1 polymer ?
#
loop_
_entity_poly.entity_id
_entity_poly.type
_entity_poly.pdbx_seq_one_letter_code
_entity_poly.pdbx_strand_id
1 'polypeptide(L)'
;MVVYKSRSSLKSPILLCSLSMITLNILLVTNGHHAPSFNIPDIGPQHQNVNITIHRDAYISPQGLQVTSDERRNLGKRAGKATYREPFYLWDKASGALADFSTHFSFVIDSYRSLNYADGLAFFLAPDESNVKVGCAIGLPVDPIEPASPFVALEFDVR
;
A
#
# COMPACT_ATOMS: atom_id res chain seq x y z
N MET A 1 27.66 -28.50 -13.50
CA MET A 1 29.11 -28.80 -13.45
C MET A 1 29.82 -27.67 -12.74
N VAL A 2 30.03 -27.80 -11.42
CA VAL A 2 31.02 -27.06 -10.64
C VAL A 2 31.59 -28.07 -9.64
N VAL A 3 32.92 -28.10 -9.58
CA VAL A 3 33.77 -29.13 -8.97
C VAL A 3 34.10 -28.74 -7.53
N TYR A 4 34.01 -29.71 -6.60
CA TYR A 4 34.45 -29.58 -5.22
C TYR A 4 35.97 -29.77 -5.08
N LYS A 5 36.58 -29.12 -4.08
CA LYS A 5 37.94 -29.42 -3.62
C LYS A 5 37.93 -29.76 -2.13
N SER A 6 38.37 -30.99 -1.83
CA SER A 6 38.51 -31.59 -0.50
C SER A 6 39.96 -31.47 0.00
N ARG A 7 40.14 -31.33 1.32
CA ARG A 7 41.30 -31.87 2.05
C ARG A 7 40.87 -32.53 3.37
N SER A 8 41.34 -33.77 3.51
CA SER A 8 41.47 -34.70 4.66
C SER A 8 42.05 -34.07 5.93
N SER A 9 42.08 -34.67 7.13
CA SER A 9 41.50 -35.86 7.80
C SER A 9 42.09 -35.76 9.21
N LEU A 10 41.28 -35.81 10.26
CA LEU A 10 41.74 -36.24 11.59
C LEU A 10 40.64 -37.10 12.22
N LYS A 11 41.03 -38.35 12.50
CA LYS A 11 40.21 -39.42 13.08
C LYS A 11 40.05 -39.19 14.59
N SER A 12 38.83 -39.30 15.09
CA SER A 12 38.57 -39.73 16.48
C SER A 12 37.17 -40.33 16.59
N PRO A 13 36.92 -41.19 17.60
CA PRO A 13 36.08 -42.36 17.46
C PRO A 13 34.58 -42.05 17.52
N ILE A 14 33.87 -42.93 16.84
CA ILE A 14 32.43 -43.06 16.76
C ILE A 14 31.84 -43.24 18.16
N LEU A 15 30.95 -42.34 18.57
CA LEU A 15 29.95 -42.60 19.60
C LEU A 15 28.57 -42.54 18.92
N LEU A 16 28.05 -43.72 18.55
CA LEU A 16 26.69 -43.91 18.06
C LEU A 16 25.74 -43.87 19.25
N CYS A 17 24.98 -42.78 19.41
CA CYS A 17 23.75 -42.80 20.19
C CYS A 17 22.84 -41.62 19.82
N SER A 18 22.07 -41.80 18.75
CA SER A 18 20.65 -41.44 18.63
C SER A 18 20.34 -41.17 17.16
N LEU A 19 19.45 -42.00 16.62
CA LEU A 19 18.80 -41.75 15.36
C LEU A 19 17.75 -40.67 15.60
N SER A 20 18.15 -39.39 15.68
CA SER A 20 17.15 -38.32 15.59
C SER A 20 16.87 -38.10 14.11
N MET A 21 15.76 -38.66 13.64
CA MET A 21 15.08 -38.13 12.46
C MET A 21 14.96 -36.62 12.69
N ILE A 22 15.64 -35.81 11.89
CA ILE A 22 15.28 -34.40 11.78
C ILE A 22 13.92 -34.45 11.10
N THR A 23 12.85 -34.43 11.90
CA THR A 23 11.56 -34.01 11.43
C THR A 23 11.76 -32.58 10.96
N LEU A 24 11.88 -32.44 9.63
CA LEU A 24 11.63 -31.18 8.97
C LEU A 24 10.17 -30.86 9.32
N ASN A 25 9.99 -30.11 10.40
CA ASN A 25 8.79 -29.34 10.59
C ASN A 25 8.81 -28.35 9.44
N ILE A 26 8.26 -28.76 8.29
CA ILE A 26 7.58 -27.83 7.42
C ILE A 26 6.47 -27.31 8.32
N LEU A 27 6.80 -26.27 9.09
CA LEU A 27 5.81 -25.34 9.54
C LEU A 27 5.28 -24.81 8.22
N LEU A 28 4.27 -25.48 7.69
CA LEU A 28 3.21 -24.80 6.97
C LEU A 28 2.71 -23.82 8.01
N VAL A 29 3.41 -22.68 8.08
CA VAL A 29 2.82 -21.42 8.43
C VAL A 29 1.81 -21.25 7.32
N THR A 30 0.66 -21.92 7.45
CA THR A 30 -0.57 -21.31 7.04
C THR A 30 -0.65 -20.10 7.95
N ASN A 31 0.04 -19.02 7.57
CA ASN A 31 -0.45 -17.71 7.89
C ASN A 31 -1.85 -17.81 7.31
N GLY A 32 -2.83 -18.04 8.18
CA GLY A 32 -4.20 -17.75 7.85
C GLY A 32 -4.16 -16.26 7.55
N HIS A 33 -3.85 -15.91 6.31
CA HIS A 33 -3.95 -14.56 5.81
C HIS A 33 -5.44 -14.32 5.80
N HIS A 34 -5.95 -13.90 6.96
CA HIS A 34 -7.28 -13.36 7.05
C HIS A 34 -7.27 -12.18 6.08
N ALA A 35 -8.24 -12.14 5.16
CA ALA A 35 -8.33 -11.06 4.21
C ALA A 35 -8.31 -9.74 4.98
N PRO A 36 -7.42 -8.78 4.64
CA PRO A 36 -7.39 -7.50 5.31
C PRO A 36 -8.77 -6.86 5.21
N SER A 37 -9.37 -6.56 6.36
CA SER A 37 -10.64 -5.84 6.43
C SER A 37 -10.49 -4.77 7.49
N PHE A 38 -10.95 -3.57 7.17
CA PHE A 38 -10.95 -2.45 8.09
C PHE A 38 -12.23 -1.65 7.92
N ASN A 39 -12.65 -1.01 9.01
CA ASN A 39 -13.76 -0.09 9.03
C ASN A 39 -13.38 1.11 9.89
N ILE A 40 -13.27 2.29 9.28
CA ILE A 40 -12.93 3.55 9.95
C ILE A 40 -14.08 4.53 9.65
N PRO A 41 -15.16 4.51 10.46
CA PRO A 41 -16.34 5.32 10.18
C PRO A 41 -16.03 6.82 10.28
N ASP A 42 -15.19 7.20 11.24
CA ASP A 42 -14.78 8.58 11.49
C ASP A 42 -13.25 8.68 11.48
N ILE A 43 -12.68 9.15 10.37
CA ILE A 43 -11.24 9.41 10.29
C ILE A 43 -10.91 10.63 11.15
N GLY A 44 -9.89 10.49 11.98
CA GLY A 44 -9.46 11.50 12.95
C GLY A 44 -7.98 11.36 13.28
N PRO A 45 -7.37 12.36 13.95
CA PRO A 45 -5.92 12.42 14.16
C PRO A 45 -5.30 11.18 14.79
N GLN A 46 -6.07 10.44 15.59
CA GLN A 46 -5.66 9.17 16.21
C GLN A 46 -5.29 8.06 15.22
N HIS A 47 -5.75 8.15 13.97
CA HIS A 47 -5.48 7.15 12.93
C HIS A 47 -4.17 7.43 12.18
N GLN A 48 -3.61 8.65 12.29
CA GLN A 48 -2.40 9.03 11.60
C GLN A 48 -1.21 8.22 12.12
N ASN A 49 -0.45 7.60 11.21
CA ASN A 49 0.68 6.71 11.50
C ASN A 49 0.30 5.45 12.33
N VAL A 50 -0.99 5.23 12.57
CA VAL A 50 -1.52 4.00 13.17
C VAL A 50 -2.11 3.14 12.06
N ASN A 51 -3.18 3.61 11.43
CA ASN A 51 -3.88 2.93 10.34
C ASN A 51 -3.66 3.61 8.98
N ILE A 52 -3.46 4.93 8.99
CA ILE A 52 -3.40 5.76 7.79
C ILE A 52 -2.05 6.46 7.72
N THR A 53 -1.37 6.30 6.59
CA THR A 53 -0.17 7.05 6.24
C THR A 53 -0.56 8.22 5.35
N ILE A 54 -0.05 9.40 5.68
CA ILE A 54 -0.34 10.66 5.00
C ILE A 54 0.84 11.08 4.14
N HIS A 55 0.56 11.56 2.93
CA HIS A 55 1.56 11.96 1.95
C HIS A 55 1.26 13.36 1.41
N ARG A 56 2.32 14.16 1.24
CA ARG A 56 2.29 15.51 0.68
C ARG A 56 1.30 16.44 1.39
N ASP A 57 0.39 17.07 0.65
CA ASP A 57 -0.52 18.11 1.13
C ASP A 57 -1.72 17.53 1.88
N ALA A 58 -1.83 16.20 1.98
CA ALA A 58 -2.88 15.58 2.76
C ALA A 58 -2.63 15.79 4.26
N TYR A 59 -3.69 15.83 5.04
CA TYR A 59 -3.65 15.89 6.50
C TYR A 59 -4.97 15.39 7.09
N ILE A 60 -5.00 15.08 8.38
CA ILE A 60 -6.22 14.68 9.08
C ILE A 60 -6.63 15.81 10.02
N SER A 61 -7.89 16.24 9.90
CA SER A 61 -8.51 17.22 10.79
C SER A 61 -9.62 16.56 11.62
N PRO A 62 -10.22 17.28 12.59
CA PRO A 62 -11.41 16.81 13.28
C PRO A 62 -12.62 16.55 12.36
N GLN A 63 -12.60 17.07 11.13
CA GLN A 63 -13.66 16.89 10.12
C GLN A 63 -13.40 15.69 9.20
N GLY A 64 -12.25 15.02 9.32
CA GLY A 64 -11.89 13.87 8.49
C GLY A 64 -10.55 14.02 7.79
N LEU A 65 -10.30 13.08 6.87
CA LEU A 65 -9.14 13.13 5.98
C LEU A 65 -9.31 14.22 4.91
N GLN A 66 -8.35 15.13 4.87
CA GLN A 66 -8.24 16.14 3.83
C GLN A 66 -7.11 15.73 2.87
N VAL A 67 -7.43 15.49 1.60
CA VAL A 67 -6.42 15.12 0.57
C VAL A 67 -5.91 16.32 -0.22
N THR A 68 -6.57 17.46 -0.09
CA THR A 68 -6.12 18.76 -0.60
C THR A 68 -6.38 19.80 0.49
N SER A 69 -5.66 20.92 0.44
CA SER A 69 -5.80 21.98 1.43
C SER A 69 -7.14 22.70 1.32
N ASP A 70 -7.72 22.99 2.48
CA ASP A 70 -8.89 23.85 2.71
C ASP A 70 -8.57 25.35 2.65
N GLU A 71 -7.30 25.72 2.47
CA GLU A 71 -6.88 27.11 2.38
C GLU A 71 -7.32 27.74 1.04
N ARG A 72 -8.38 28.56 1.11
CA ARG A 72 -8.97 29.28 -0.06
C ARG A 72 -7.99 30.13 -0.88
N ARG A 73 -6.80 30.46 -0.36
CA ARG A 73 -5.84 31.37 -1.03
C ARG A 73 -4.77 30.66 -1.85
N ASN A 74 -4.57 29.35 -1.70
CA ASN A 74 -3.47 28.61 -2.34
C ASN A 74 -3.92 27.27 -2.95
N LEU A 75 -5.03 27.26 -3.69
CA LEU A 75 -5.62 26.03 -4.25
C LEU A 75 -4.89 25.49 -5.50
N GLY A 76 -3.94 26.22 -6.07
CA GLY A 76 -3.25 25.83 -7.30
C GLY A 76 -2.19 24.75 -7.08
N LYS A 77 -2.23 23.68 -7.90
CA LYS A 77 -1.19 22.63 -8.00
C LYS A 77 -0.90 21.86 -6.70
N ARG A 78 -1.92 21.62 -5.88
CA ARG A 78 -1.79 20.79 -4.68
C ARG A 78 -2.22 19.35 -4.97
N ALA A 79 -1.56 18.40 -4.31
CA ALA A 79 -1.97 17.00 -4.33
C ALA A 79 -1.50 16.32 -3.05
N GLY A 80 -2.44 15.79 -2.30
CA GLY A 80 -2.21 14.92 -1.17
C GLY A 80 -2.73 13.52 -1.46
N LYS A 81 -2.22 12.55 -0.68
CA LYS A 81 -2.60 11.15 -0.79
C LYS A 81 -2.60 10.55 0.61
N ALA A 82 -3.51 9.61 0.85
CA ALA A 82 -3.51 8.79 2.05
C ALA A 82 -3.52 7.31 1.67
N THR A 83 -2.81 6.49 2.42
CA THR A 83 -2.78 5.03 2.23
C THR A 83 -3.11 4.31 3.53
N TYR A 84 -3.79 3.18 3.43
CA TYR A 84 -3.88 2.26 4.57
C TYR A 84 -2.50 1.63 4.81
N ARG A 85 -2.13 1.45 6.08
CA ARG A 85 -0.76 1.08 6.46
C ARG A 85 -0.42 -0.38 6.14
N GLU A 86 -1.40 -1.28 6.22
CA GLU A 86 -1.14 -2.69 5.98
C GLU A 86 -1.26 -2.99 4.47
N PRO A 87 -0.32 -3.77 3.90
CA PRO A 87 -0.36 -4.11 2.49
C PRO A 87 -1.56 -4.98 2.15
N PHE A 88 -2.12 -4.75 0.97
CA PHE A 88 -3.20 -5.56 0.42
C PHE A 88 -2.67 -6.47 -0.70
N TYR A 89 -2.72 -7.79 -0.47
CA TYR A 89 -2.24 -8.78 -1.44
C TYR A 89 -3.33 -9.10 -2.46
N LEU A 90 -3.17 -8.60 -3.68
CA LEU A 90 -4.14 -8.78 -4.76
C LEU A 90 -4.12 -10.18 -5.39
N TRP A 91 -2.99 -10.88 -5.30
CA TRP A 91 -2.81 -12.20 -5.88
C TRP A 91 -1.63 -12.94 -5.24
N ASP A 92 -1.65 -14.27 -5.34
CA ASP A 92 -0.53 -15.14 -4.99
C ASP A 92 0.05 -15.83 -6.23
N LYS A 93 1.36 -15.70 -6.43
CA LYS A 93 2.04 -16.23 -7.62
C LYS A 93 2.15 -17.75 -7.61
N ALA A 94 2.29 -18.37 -6.43
CA ALA A 94 2.52 -19.81 -6.32
C ALA A 94 1.25 -20.62 -6.62
N SER A 95 0.11 -20.15 -6.11
CA SER A 95 -1.20 -20.77 -6.29
C SER A 95 -1.98 -20.23 -7.49
N GLY A 96 -1.66 -19.03 -7.98
CA GLY A 96 -2.47 -18.32 -8.97
C GLY A 96 -3.77 -17.75 -8.42
N ALA A 97 -3.96 -17.76 -7.09
CA ALA A 97 -5.16 -17.21 -6.46
C ALA A 97 -5.21 -15.69 -6.61
N LEU A 98 -6.40 -15.15 -6.87
CA LEU A 98 -6.69 -13.72 -6.92
C LEU A 98 -7.57 -13.33 -5.73
N ALA A 99 -7.40 -12.10 -5.24
CA ALA A 99 -8.25 -11.55 -4.18
C ALA A 99 -9.44 -10.80 -4.78
N ASP A 100 -10.62 -11.05 -4.21
CA ASP A 100 -11.79 -10.20 -4.38
C ASP A 100 -11.84 -9.17 -3.25
N PHE A 101 -12.25 -7.93 -3.55
CA PHE A 101 -12.41 -6.90 -2.54
C PHE A 101 -13.63 -6.03 -2.80
N SER A 102 -14.16 -5.46 -1.72
CA SER A 102 -15.16 -4.40 -1.76
C SER A 102 -14.67 -3.23 -0.90
N THR A 103 -14.95 -2.02 -1.36
CA THR A 103 -14.63 -0.80 -0.63
C THR A 103 -15.86 0.09 -0.60
N HIS A 104 -16.07 0.75 0.52
CA HIS A 104 -17.09 1.76 0.69
C HIS A 104 -16.47 2.95 1.42
N PHE A 105 -16.63 4.13 0.84
CA PHE A 105 -16.20 5.38 1.43
C PHE A 105 -17.18 6.48 1.06
N SER A 106 -17.22 7.51 1.91
CA SER A 106 -17.95 8.75 1.64
C SER A 106 -16.94 9.87 1.51
N PHE A 107 -17.19 10.81 0.60
CA PHE A 107 -16.32 11.95 0.38
C PHE A 107 -17.14 13.19 0.04
N VAL A 108 -16.50 14.36 0.19
CA VAL A 108 -17.05 15.65 -0.20
C VAL A 108 -16.02 16.38 -1.03
N ILE A 109 -16.43 16.94 -2.17
CA ILE A 109 -15.65 17.91 -2.94
C ILE A 109 -16.32 19.27 -2.71
N ASP A 110 -15.63 20.18 -2.02
CA ASP A 110 -16.12 21.54 -1.77
C ASP A 110 -15.37 22.54 -2.64
N SER A 111 -16.07 23.14 -3.61
CA SER A 111 -15.51 24.18 -4.47
C SER A 111 -15.53 25.57 -3.83
N TYR A 112 -16.06 25.72 -2.61
CA TYR A 112 -16.31 27.00 -1.95
C TYR A 112 -17.13 27.97 -2.83
N ARG A 113 -18.08 27.43 -3.60
CA ARG A 113 -18.90 28.15 -4.59
C ARG A 113 -18.10 28.73 -5.77
N SER A 114 -16.86 28.29 -5.97
CA SER A 114 -16.09 28.63 -7.17
C SER A 114 -16.71 27.96 -8.40
N LEU A 115 -16.82 28.72 -9.49
CA LEU A 115 -17.18 28.17 -10.81
C LEU A 115 -15.98 27.51 -11.51
N ASN A 116 -14.76 27.83 -11.07
CA ASN A 116 -13.52 27.24 -11.56
C ASN A 116 -12.97 26.34 -10.46
N TYR A 117 -13.30 25.04 -10.50
CA TYR A 117 -12.87 24.04 -9.53
C TYR A 117 -12.46 22.76 -10.23
N ALA A 118 -11.46 22.09 -9.65
CA ALA A 118 -10.76 20.96 -10.22
C ALA A 118 -9.72 20.44 -9.18
N ASP A 119 -9.01 19.34 -9.38
CA ASP A 119 -9.06 18.38 -10.51
C ASP A 119 -10.04 17.24 -10.25
N GLY A 120 -9.94 16.56 -9.10
CA GLY A 120 -10.83 15.45 -8.75
C GLY A 120 -10.33 14.68 -7.52
N LEU A 121 -10.84 13.48 -7.34
CA LEU A 121 -10.44 12.51 -6.31
C LEU A 121 -10.29 11.12 -6.94
N ALA A 122 -9.35 10.31 -6.46
CA ALA A 122 -9.24 8.92 -6.88
C ALA A 122 -9.09 7.96 -5.69
N PHE A 123 -9.79 6.83 -5.75
CA PHE A 123 -9.43 5.62 -5.01
C PHE A 123 -8.45 4.82 -5.86
N PHE A 124 -7.37 4.30 -5.26
CA PHE A 124 -6.33 3.62 -6.02
C PHE A 124 -5.74 2.42 -5.29
N LEU A 125 -5.18 1.49 -6.07
CA LEU A 125 -4.32 0.41 -5.64
C LEU A 125 -2.98 0.58 -6.34
N ALA A 126 -1.91 0.73 -5.56
CA ALA A 126 -0.56 0.90 -6.08
C ALA A 126 0.46 0.25 -5.12
N PRO A 127 1.65 -0.12 -5.61
CA PRO A 127 2.77 -0.51 -4.75
C PRO A 127 3.09 0.57 -3.71
N ASP A 128 3.60 0.13 -2.55
CA ASP A 128 4.11 1.04 -1.54
C ASP A 128 5.14 2.00 -2.16
N GLU A 129 5.01 3.29 -1.84
CA GLU A 129 5.85 4.39 -2.33
C GLU A 129 5.59 4.94 -3.73
N SER A 130 4.38 4.76 -4.29
CA SER A 130 4.01 5.46 -5.52
C SER A 130 4.12 7.00 -5.38
N ASN A 131 4.87 7.63 -6.28
CA ASN A 131 5.06 9.08 -6.29
C ASN A 131 3.73 9.81 -6.52
N VAL A 132 3.45 10.83 -5.68
CA VAL A 132 2.28 11.70 -5.88
C VAL A 132 2.61 12.73 -6.97
N LYS A 133 1.71 12.97 -7.94
CA LYS A 133 1.88 14.03 -8.96
C LYS A 133 0.73 15.05 -8.87
N VAL A 134 1.03 16.32 -9.10
CA VAL A 134 0.08 17.43 -8.93
C VAL A 134 -0.70 17.72 -10.21
N GLY A 135 -1.84 18.43 -10.09
CA GLY A 135 -2.67 18.83 -11.23
C GLY A 135 -3.51 17.68 -11.78
N CYS A 136 -3.65 17.59 -13.11
CA CYS A 136 -4.50 16.60 -13.79
C CYS A 136 -4.14 15.13 -13.53
N ALA A 137 -3.01 14.85 -12.87
CA ALA A 137 -2.67 13.50 -12.43
C ALA A 137 -3.39 13.09 -11.13
N ILE A 138 -4.08 14.00 -10.44
CA ILE A 138 -4.91 13.75 -9.23
C ILE A 138 -4.16 12.93 -8.17
N GLY A 139 -2.86 13.22 -7.98
CA GLY A 139 -2.03 12.51 -7.01
C GLY A 139 -1.57 11.11 -7.42
N LEU A 140 -1.89 10.65 -8.64
CA LEU A 140 -1.48 9.36 -9.18
C LEU A 140 -0.08 9.40 -9.80
N PRO A 141 0.64 8.26 -9.87
CA PRO A 141 2.01 8.20 -10.37
C PRO A 141 2.08 8.19 -11.90
N VAL A 142 1.34 9.09 -12.56
CA VAL A 142 1.38 9.26 -14.02
C VAL A 142 2.55 10.18 -14.36
N ASP A 143 3.52 9.62 -15.08
CA ASP A 143 4.67 10.36 -15.59
C ASP A 143 4.74 10.18 -17.12
N PRO A 144 4.82 11.27 -17.92
CA PRO A 144 4.95 11.17 -19.37
C PRO A 144 6.38 10.83 -19.83
N ILE A 145 7.37 10.89 -18.92
CA ILE A 145 8.80 10.71 -19.22
C ILE A 145 9.30 9.38 -18.65
N GLU A 146 8.93 9.05 -17.41
CA GLU A 146 9.31 7.80 -16.76
C GLU A 146 8.19 6.75 -16.84
N PRO A 147 8.51 5.45 -16.84
CA PRO A 147 7.49 4.41 -16.74
C PRO A 147 6.71 4.59 -15.44
N ALA A 148 5.40 4.83 -15.54
CA ALA A 148 4.53 4.94 -14.39
C ALA A 148 4.64 3.65 -13.54
N SER A 149 4.76 3.79 -12.21
CA SER A 149 4.57 2.66 -11.30
C SER A 149 3.18 2.06 -11.58
N PRO A 150 3.03 0.72 -11.65
CA PRO A 150 1.74 0.13 -11.97
C PRO A 150 0.71 0.50 -10.91
N PHE A 151 -0.48 0.91 -11.34
CA PHE A 151 -1.60 1.19 -10.44
C PHE A 151 -2.92 0.93 -11.15
N VAL A 152 -3.98 0.78 -10.35
CA VAL A 152 -5.37 0.86 -10.81
C VAL A 152 -6.06 1.94 -9.99
N ALA A 153 -6.90 2.74 -10.62
CA ALA A 153 -7.65 3.79 -9.95
C ALA A 153 -9.10 3.87 -10.44
N LEU A 154 -9.97 4.30 -9.53
CA LEU A 154 -11.31 4.76 -9.84
C LEU A 154 -11.36 6.26 -9.50
N GLU A 155 -11.67 7.05 -10.51
CA GLU A 155 -11.60 8.51 -10.49
C GLU A 155 -12.99 9.15 -10.42
N PHE A 156 -13.08 10.23 -9.66
CA PHE A 156 -14.20 11.15 -9.61
C PHE A 156 -13.71 12.50 -10.15
N ASP A 157 -13.77 12.65 -11.47
CA ASP A 157 -13.39 13.87 -12.18
C ASP A 157 -14.52 14.91 -12.08
N VAL A 158 -14.15 16.17 -11.87
CA VAL A 158 -15.09 17.29 -11.76
C VAL A 158 -14.86 18.37 -12.84
N ARG A 159 -14.04 18.07 -13.86
CA ARG A 159 -13.83 18.92 -15.04
C ARG A 159 -14.38 18.33 -16.34
#